data_AF-A0A4Q6AW11-F1
#
_entry.id   AF-A0A4Q6AW11-F1
#
_cell.length_a   1.000
_cell.length_b   1.000
_cell.length_c   1.000
_cell.angle_alpha   90.00
_cell.angle_beta   90.00
_cell.angle_gamma   90.00
#
_symmetry.space_group_name_H-M   'P 1'
#
loop_
_entity.id
_entity.type
_entity.pdbx_description
1 polymer ?
#
loop_
_entity_poly.entity_id
_entity_poly.type
_entity_poly.pdbx_seq_one_letter_code
_entity_poly.pdbx_strand_id
1 'polypeptide(L)' 'YRGSYDDAFLSRHAKRVAAWVKEGREVYVYFNNTIGDALGNLETLNAMVAEQLTLQK' A
#
# COMPACT_ATOMS: atom_id res chain seq x y z
N TYR A 1 -7.13 -17.09 -5.89
CA TYR A 1 -7.02 -15.62 -5.88
C TYR A 1 -7.23 -15.11 -7.31
N ARG A 2 -8.44 -14.67 -7.66
CA ARG A 2 -8.82 -14.23 -9.01
C ARG A 2 -9.33 -12.77 -9.01
N GLY A 3 -8.53 -11.86 -8.45
CA GLY A 3 -8.93 -10.45 -8.40
C GLY A 3 -7.81 -9.54 -7.92
N SER A 4 -7.93 -8.27 -8.30
CA SER A 4 -7.18 -7.15 -7.70
C SER A 4 -7.58 -6.98 -6.23
N TYR A 5 -6.74 -6.29 -5.45
CA TYR A 5 -7.09 -5.96 -4.07
C TYR A 5 -8.07 -4.78 -4.08
N ASP A 6 -9.05 -4.78 -3.19
CA ASP A 6 -9.93 -3.62 -3.02
C ASP A 6 -9.23 -2.46 -2.29
N ASP A 7 -9.74 -1.25 -2.48
CA ASP A 7 -9.16 -0.03 -1.91
C ASP A 7 -9.16 -0.04 -0.37
N ALA A 8 -10.14 -0.70 0.27
CA ALA A 8 -10.19 -0.78 1.72
C ALA A 8 -9.05 -1.65 2.27
N PHE A 9 -8.73 -2.75 1.57
CA PHE A 9 -7.59 -3.61 1.85
C PHE A 9 -6.29 -2.85 1.68
N LEU A 10 -6.11 -2.14 0.56
CA LEU A 10 -4.91 -1.34 0.30
C LEU A 10 -4.76 -0.19 1.30
N SER A 11 -5.83 0.52 1.64
CA SER A 11 -5.83 1.61 2.62
C SER A 11 -5.38 1.16 4.01
N ARG A 12 -5.83 -0.02 4.46
CA ARG A 12 -5.37 -0.59 5.74
C ARG A 12 -3.87 -0.88 5.73
N HIS A 13 -3.35 -1.37 4.61
CA HIS A 13 -1.91 -1.60 4.46
C HIS A 13 -1.15 -0.28 4.37
N ALA A 14 -1.66 0.72 3.64
CA ALA A 14 -1.04 2.03 3.52
C ALA A 14 -0.84 2.70 4.90
N LYS A 15 -1.85 2.65 5.77
CA LYS A 15 -1.74 3.15 7.16
C LYS A 15 -0.63 2.48 7.94
N ARG A 16 -0.51 1.15 7.82
CA ARG A 16 0.52 0.36 8.51
C ARG A 16 1.92 0.64 7.97
N VAL A 17 2.05 0.69 6.64
CA VAL A 17 3.31 1.03 5.95
C VAL A 17 3.78 2.42 6.36
N ALA A 18 2.88 3.42 6.34
CA ALA A 18 3.22 4.78 6.74
C ALA A 18 3.68 4.87 8.21
N ALA A 19 3.05 4.12 9.12
CA ALA A 19 3.49 4.05 10.51
C ALA A 19 4.92 3.50 10.63
N TRP A 20 5.23 2.39 9.94
CA TRP A 20 6.58 1.82 9.94
C TRP A 20 7.63 2.73 9.31
N VAL A 21 7.29 3.41 8.21
CA VAL A 21 8.18 4.40 7.58
C VAL A 21 8.49 5.54 8.57
N LYS A 22 7.50 6.00 9.33
CA LYS A 22 7.69 7.04 10.36
C LYS A 22 8.53 6.59 11.55
N GLU A 23 8.51 5.30 11.88
CA GLU A 23 9.44 4.70 12.85
C GLU A 23 10.89 4.65 12.33
N GLY A 24 11.15 5.10 11.10
CA GLY A 24 12.48 5.10 10.48
C GLY A 24 12.85 3.75 9.86
N ARG A 25 11.88 2.86 9.63
CA ARG A 25 12.12 1.55 9.00
C ARG A 25 12.14 1.68 7.50
N GLU A 26 12.99 0.88 6.87
CA GLU A 26 12.89 0.61 5.43
C GLU A 26 11.82 -0.48 5.20
N VAL A 27 10.82 -0.18 4.37
CA VAL A 27 9.65 -1.05 4.17
C VAL A 27 9.56 -1.49 2.71
N TYR A 28 9.51 -2.80 2.49
CA TYR A 28 9.36 -3.41 1.17
C TYR A 28 8.01 -4.12 1.07
N VAL A 29 7.30 -3.91 -0.04
CA VAL A 29 5.99 -4.53 -0.32
C VAL A 29 6.08 -5.30 -1.63
N TYR A 30 5.53 -6.51 -1.67
CA TYR A 30 5.42 -7.31 -2.88
C TYR A 30 3.98 -7.77 -3.09
N PHE A 31 3.56 -7.78 -4.35
CA PHE A 31 2.24 -8.21 -4.78
C PHE A 31 2.33 -9.59 -5.43
N ASN A 32 1.65 -10.58 -4.86
CA ASN A 32 1.63 -11.97 -5.38
C ASN A 32 0.28 -12.35 -6.01
N ASN A 33 -0.47 -11.36 -6.51
CA ASN A 33 -1.76 -11.57 -7.17
C ASN A 33 -1.57 -11.71 -8.69
N THR A 34 -0.88 -12.77 -9.14
CA THR A 34 -0.45 -13.00 -10.54
C THR A 34 -1.60 -13.04 -11.58
N ILE A 35 -2.84 -13.26 -11.13
CA ILE A 35 -4.05 -13.28 -11.98
C ILE A 35 -4.87 -11.97 -11.84
N GLY A 36 -4.46 -11.04 -10.98
CA GLY A 36 -5.08 -9.72 -10.79
C GLY A 36 -4.18 -8.56 -11.22
N ASP A 37 -4.63 -7.33 -11.01
CA ASP A 37 -3.89 -6.13 -11.41
C ASP A 37 -2.83 -5.74 -10.37
N ALA A 38 -1.70 -6.46 -10.37
CA ALA A 38 -0.61 -6.20 -9.43
C ALA A 38 -0.01 -4.79 -9.59
N LEU A 39 0.09 -4.28 -10.83
CA LEU A 39 0.64 -2.95 -11.10
C LEU A 39 -0.31 -1.86 -10.61
N GLY A 40 -1.60 -1.94 -10.93
CA GLY A 40 -2.59 -1.00 -10.43
C GLY A 40 -2.69 -1.00 -8.90
N ASN A 41 -2.61 -2.17 -8.25
CA ASN A 41 -2.58 -2.23 -6.79
C ASN A 41 -1.32 -1.56 -6.20
N LEU A 42 -0.17 -1.68 -6.88
CA LEU A 42 1.08 -1.02 -6.47
C LEU A 42 0.95 0.51 -6.58
N GLU A 43 0.43 1.00 -7.70
CA GLU A 43 0.22 2.44 -7.91
C GLU A 43 -0.76 3.02 -6.88
N THR A 44 -1.89 2.35 -6.66
CA THR A 44 -2.89 2.74 -5.66
C THR A 44 -2.30 2.73 -4.25
N LEU A 45 -1.56 1.68 -3.87
CA LEU A 45 -0.94 1.61 -2.54
C LEU A 45 0.08 2.73 -2.34
N ASN A 46 0.92 3.03 -3.34
CA ASN A 46 1.90 4.11 -3.27
C ASN A 46 1.26 5.48 -3.07
N ALA A 47 0.17 5.77 -3.81
CA ALA A 47 -0.58 7.00 -3.66
C ALA A 47 -1.15 7.14 -2.23
N MET A 48 -1.78 6.07 -1.72
CA MET A 48 -2.32 6.07 -0.36
C MET A 48 -1.23 6.21 0.71
N VAL A 49 -0.07 5.56 0.56
CA VAL A 49 1.05 5.71 1.49
C VAL A 49 1.57 7.14 1.50
N ALA A 50 1.75 7.75 0.32
CA ALA A 50 2.18 9.14 0.21
C ALA A 50 1.18 10.09 0.91
N GLU A 51 -0.12 9.88 0.70
CA GLU A 51 -1.19 10.63 1.38
C GLU A 51 -1.14 10.46 2.91
N GLN A 52 -0.95 9.23 3.42
CA GLN A 52 -0.83 9.01 4.86
C GLN A 52 0.39 9.72 5.47
N LEU A 53 1.49 9.84 4.71
CA LEU A 53 2.68 10.56 5.16
C LEU A 53 2.51 12.09 5.12
N THR A 54 1.63 12.63 4.28
CA THR A 54 1.33 14.08 4.25
C THR A 54 0.29 14.49 5.29
N LEU A 55 -0.76 13.69 5.52
CA LEU A 55 -1.83 13.97 6.49
C LEU A 55 -1.38 13.96 7.95
N GLN A 56 -0.25 13.33 8.24
CA GLN A 56 0.25 13.15 9.60
C GLN A 56 1.54 13.96 9.87
N LYS A 57 1.80 15.01 9.07
CA LYS A 57 2.76 16.06 9.36
C LYS A 57 2.06 17.21 10.07
#